data_AF-A0A3E1NUT8-F1
#
_entry.id   AF-A0A3E1NUT8-F1
#
_cell.length_a   1.000
_cell.length_b   1.000
_cell.length_c   1.000
_cell.angle_alpha   90.00
_cell.angle_beta   90.00
_cell.angle_gamma   90.00
#
_symmetry.space_group_name_H-M   'P 1'
#
loop_
_entity.id
_entity.type
_entity.pdbx_description
1 polymer ?
#
loop_
_entity_poly.entity_id
_entity_poly.type
_entity_poly.pdbx_seq_one_letter_code
_entity_poly.pdbx_strand_id
1 'polypeptide(L)'
;MKLFSIVLLLLISTNCYSQHITDKNFAYRNGLQEANFNGKNGKNGNNGAGRLLPTLFNMARRGGNGKPGKPGPTLQVKVAAFPDGDSSILFITITAGKNNTHSYYVNPRYGKLIISANGGDGGNGGDGETGDRTGEKRPYGNSGGAGGNGADGGDGGTIIVTYDSTALPYANCNCIFYNNFGGKGGGSGAGGQASGTVSADGSAGTNGRNGESGPNVLIQGPDKKIIQIK
;
A
#
# COMPACT_ATOMS: atom_id res chain seq x y z
N MET A 1 26.08 28.79 75.96
CA MET A 1 26.61 28.60 74.59
C MET A 1 25.44 28.21 73.68
N LYS A 2 25.02 29.09 72.78
CA LYS A 2 23.89 28.86 71.86
C LYS A 2 24.44 28.33 70.53
N LEU A 3 24.06 27.11 70.15
CA LEU A 3 24.31 26.57 68.81
C LEU A 3 23.35 27.26 67.82
N PHE A 4 23.92 27.90 66.79
CA PHE A 4 23.19 28.36 65.62
C PHE A 4 23.08 27.20 64.61
N SER A 5 21.87 26.68 64.41
CA SER A 5 21.54 25.82 63.29
C SER A 5 21.38 26.66 62.03
N ILE A 6 22.31 26.49 61.09
CA ILE A 6 22.19 26.99 59.71
C ILE A 6 21.32 26.00 58.95
N VAL A 7 20.08 26.40 58.63
CA VAL A 7 19.19 25.68 57.72
C VAL A 7 19.52 26.12 56.30
N LEU A 8 20.21 25.26 55.55
CA LEU A 8 20.50 25.45 54.14
C LEU A 8 19.25 25.03 53.33
N LEU A 9 18.42 25.99 52.93
CA LEU A 9 17.32 25.77 51.98
C LEU A 9 17.92 25.48 50.59
N LEU A 10 17.91 24.21 50.16
CA LEU A 10 18.13 23.84 48.77
C LEU A 10 16.88 24.19 47.95
N LEU A 11 16.93 25.34 47.28
CA LEU A 11 16.01 25.67 46.18
C LEU A 11 16.42 24.82 44.96
N ILE A 12 15.84 23.63 44.84
CA ILE A 12 15.89 22.86 43.60
C ILE A 12 14.86 23.51 42.67
N SER A 13 15.33 24.40 41.80
CA SER A 13 14.52 24.95 40.72
C SER A 13 14.11 23.79 39.81
N THR A 14 12.86 23.36 39.91
CA THR A 14 12.22 22.53 38.89
C THR A 14 12.05 23.40 37.64
N ASN A 15 13.11 23.46 36.84
CA ASN A 15 13.01 23.92 35.45
C ASN A 15 12.14 22.90 34.72
N CYS A 16 10.83 23.08 34.81
CA CYS A 16 9.85 22.48 33.94
C CYS A 16 10.13 23.07 32.55
N TYR A 17 11.02 22.42 31.82
CA TYR A 17 11.26 22.67 30.40
C TYR A 17 9.97 22.29 29.67
N SER A 18 9.02 23.21 29.65
CA SER A 18 7.89 23.17 28.74
C SER A 18 8.46 23.45 27.36
N GLN A 19 8.90 22.39 26.67
CA GLN A 19 9.19 22.51 25.26
C GLN A 19 7.87 22.86 24.59
N HIS A 20 7.70 24.14 24.29
CA HIS A 20 6.69 24.62 23.36
C HIS A 20 6.97 23.95 22.02
N ILE A 21 6.30 22.83 21.80
CA ILE A 21 6.32 22.15 20.52
C ILE A 21 5.38 22.94 19.60
N THR A 22 5.91 24.02 19.04
CA THR A 22 5.23 24.86 18.07
C THR A 22 5.17 24.13 16.73
N ASP A 23 3.94 23.99 16.22
CA ASP A 23 3.53 23.42 14.93
C ASP A 23 3.49 21.88 14.78
N LYS A 24 3.01 21.18 15.80
CA LYS A 24 2.40 19.85 15.61
C LYS A 24 0.93 20.04 15.28
N ASN A 25 0.50 19.70 14.06
CA ASN A 25 -0.91 19.70 13.68
C ASN A 25 -1.65 18.57 14.42
N PHE A 26 -2.02 18.85 15.66
CA PHE A 26 -2.76 17.96 16.55
C PHE A 26 -4.22 17.77 16.14
N ALA A 27 -4.70 18.47 15.10
CA ALA A 27 -6.11 18.47 14.72
C ALA A 27 -6.67 17.06 14.47
N TYR A 28 -5.83 16.14 14.03
CA TYR A 28 -6.23 14.78 13.67
C TYR A 28 -5.96 13.73 14.76
N ARG A 29 -5.38 14.11 15.91
CA ARG A 29 -4.92 13.15 16.94
C ARG A 29 -6.02 12.28 17.54
N ASN A 30 -7.25 12.79 17.54
CA ASN A 30 -8.42 12.08 18.06
C ASN A 30 -9.25 11.43 16.94
N GLY A 31 -8.85 11.57 15.67
CA GLY A 31 -9.56 11.05 14.50
C GLY A 31 -8.95 9.76 13.94
N LEU A 32 -9.58 9.25 12.88
CA LEU A 32 -9.00 8.21 12.03
C LEU A 32 -7.97 8.84 11.09
N GLN A 33 -6.77 8.29 11.07
CA GLN A 33 -5.68 8.65 10.18
C GLN A 33 -5.25 7.44 9.36
N GLU A 34 -4.86 7.67 8.11
CA GLU A 34 -4.39 6.62 7.22
C GLU A 34 -3.01 7.00 6.67
N ALA A 35 -2.07 6.07 6.82
CA ALA A 35 -0.72 6.15 6.28
C ALA A 35 -0.56 5.09 5.19
N ASN A 36 -0.78 5.51 3.94
CA ASN A 36 -0.83 4.62 2.78
C ASN A 36 0.51 4.62 2.03
N PHE A 37 1.24 3.51 2.11
CA PHE A 37 2.50 3.26 1.42
C PHE A 37 2.39 2.13 0.40
N ASN A 38 1.19 1.85 -0.11
CA ASN A 38 0.97 0.69 -0.96
C ASN A 38 1.82 0.72 -2.25
N GLY A 39 2.12 -0.49 -2.74
CA GLY A 39 2.70 -0.71 -4.05
C GLY A 39 1.82 -0.12 -5.15
N LYS A 40 2.44 0.39 -6.20
CA LYS A 40 1.72 0.95 -7.35
C LYS A 40 1.02 -0.15 -8.15
N ASN A 41 -0.22 0.10 -8.51
CA ASN A 41 -0.96 -0.79 -9.40
C ASN A 41 -0.31 -0.87 -10.78
N GLY A 42 -0.45 -2.05 -11.37
CA GLY A 42 -0.15 -2.36 -12.74
C GLY A 42 -1.08 -1.61 -13.70
N LYS A 43 -0.54 -1.25 -14.87
CA LYS A 43 -1.35 -0.66 -15.94
C LYS A 43 -2.06 -1.75 -16.72
N ASN A 44 -3.31 -1.51 -17.09
CA ASN A 44 -4.03 -2.40 -17.99
C ASN A 44 -3.37 -2.43 -19.38
N GLY A 45 -3.53 -3.57 -20.04
CA GLY A 45 -3.24 -3.71 -21.45
C GLY A 45 -4.24 -2.95 -22.30
N ASN A 46 -3.78 -2.50 -23.47
CA ASN A 46 -4.67 -1.83 -24.42
C ASN A 46 -5.50 -2.87 -25.17
N ASN A 47 -6.77 -2.56 -25.42
CA ASN A 47 -7.58 -3.38 -26.32
C ASN A 47 -7.02 -3.32 -27.74
N GLY A 48 -7.26 -4.37 -28.53
CA GLY A 48 -6.90 -4.44 -29.95
C GLY A 48 -7.67 -3.44 -30.82
N ALA A 49 -8.71 -2.79 -30.29
CA ALA A 49 -9.52 -1.82 -31.04
C ALA A 49 -8.75 -0.53 -31.34
N GLY A 50 -8.57 -0.23 -32.64
CA GLY A 50 -8.00 1.04 -33.09
C GLY A 50 -7.35 0.95 -34.46
N ARG A 51 -8.14 0.78 -35.51
CA ARG A 51 -7.69 1.01 -36.90
C ARG A 51 -7.63 2.52 -37.16
N LEU A 52 -6.64 3.20 -36.58
CA LEU A 52 -6.37 4.61 -36.92
C LEU A 52 -5.75 4.75 -38.32
N LEU A 53 -5.21 3.66 -38.86
CA LEU A 53 -4.80 3.54 -40.26
C LEU A 53 -5.30 2.21 -40.82
N PRO A 54 -5.84 2.16 -42.05
CA PRO A 54 -6.16 0.93 -42.74
C PRO A 54 -4.83 0.27 -43.13
N THR A 55 -4.23 -0.46 -42.20
CA THR A 55 -2.94 -1.13 -42.41
C THR A 55 -3.08 -2.22 -43.45
N LEU A 56 -2.11 -2.28 -44.37
CA LEU A 56 -1.96 -3.24 -45.48
C LEU A 56 -2.07 -4.74 -45.14
N PHE A 57 -2.30 -5.11 -43.87
CA PHE A 57 -2.46 -6.48 -43.41
C PHE A 57 -3.79 -6.61 -42.65
N ASN A 58 -4.73 -7.37 -43.21
CA ASN A 58 -6.09 -7.60 -42.71
C ASN A 58 -6.14 -8.51 -41.45
N MET A 59 -5.18 -8.41 -40.53
CA MET A 59 -5.17 -9.24 -39.32
C MET A 59 -5.82 -8.51 -38.15
N ALA A 60 -6.70 -9.20 -37.41
CA ALA A 60 -7.25 -8.66 -36.17
C ALA A 60 -6.15 -8.49 -35.12
N ARG A 61 -6.16 -7.35 -34.43
CA ARG A 61 -5.13 -7.00 -33.46
C ARG A 61 -5.34 -7.73 -32.14
N ARG A 62 -4.24 -8.19 -31.56
CA ARG A 62 -4.24 -8.79 -30.22
C ARG A 62 -4.39 -7.70 -29.16
N GLY A 63 -5.09 -8.04 -28.08
CA GLY A 63 -5.09 -7.25 -26.87
C GLY A 63 -3.70 -7.26 -26.20
N GLY A 64 -3.33 -6.13 -25.61
CA GLY A 64 -2.09 -6.00 -24.86
C GLY A 64 -2.18 -6.69 -23.50
N ASN A 65 -1.05 -7.17 -22.99
CA ASN A 65 -0.98 -7.70 -21.64
C ASN A 65 -1.04 -6.56 -20.61
N GLY A 66 -1.62 -6.84 -19.45
CA GLY A 66 -1.48 -6.00 -18.27
C GLY A 66 -0.03 -5.93 -17.79
N LYS A 67 0.27 -4.95 -16.94
CA LYS A 67 1.57 -4.83 -16.26
C LYS A 67 1.47 -5.30 -14.82
N PRO A 68 2.52 -5.91 -14.24
CA PRO A 68 2.48 -6.35 -12.86
C PRO A 68 2.27 -5.19 -11.87
N GLY A 69 1.59 -5.49 -10.77
CA GLY A 69 1.57 -4.64 -9.59
C GLY A 69 2.94 -4.59 -8.93
N LYS A 70 3.25 -3.47 -8.25
CA LYS A 70 4.50 -3.33 -7.50
C LYS A 70 4.35 -3.89 -6.09
N PRO A 71 5.38 -4.51 -5.51
CA PRO A 71 5.35 -4.91 -4.11
C PRO A 71 5.17 -3.71 -3.18
N GLY A 72 4.60 -3.97 -2.01
CA GLY A 72 4.59 -3.04 -0.89
C GLY A 72 6.01 -2.83 -0.33
N PRO A 73 6.33 -1.64 0.21
CA PRO A 73 7.65 -1.33 0.72
C PRO A 73 7.87 -1.92 2.12
N THR A 74 9.14 -2.01 2.51
CA THR A 74 9.50 -2.20 3.92
C THR A 74 9.32 -0.90 4.69
N LEU A 75 8.52 -0.93 5.75
CA LEU A 75 8.28 0.18 6.66
C LEU A 75 9.04 -0.01 7.97
N GLN A 76 9.73 1.05 8.39
CA GLN A 76 10.28 1.19 9.74
C GLN A 76 9.39 2.17 10.50
N VAL A 77 8.66 1.67 11.49
CA VAL A 77 7.74 2.43 12.33
C VAL A 77 8.36 2.61 13.71
N LYS A 78 8.52 3.86 14.15
CA LYS A 78 8.99 4.19 15.50
C LYS A 78 7.85 4.84 16.27
N VAL A 79 7.59 4.35 17.47
CA VAL A 79 6.52 4.87 18.34
C VAL A 79 7.13 5.40 19.63
N ALA A 80 6.84 6.66 19.92
CA ALA A 80 7.13 7.33 21.18
C ALA A 80 5.84 7.82 21.82
N ALA A 81 5.83 8.06 23.13
CA ALA A 81 4.69 8.64 23.83
C ALA A 81 5.15 9.81 24.69
N PHE A 82 4.34 10.87 24.71
CA PHE A 82 4.56 11.99 25.62
C PHE A 82 3.27 12.35 26.35
N PRO A 83 3.36 12.82 27.60
CA PRO A 83 2.18 13.20 28.37
C PRO A 83 1.51 14.43 27.75
N ASP A 84 0.17 14.44 27.74
CA ASP A 84 -0.67 15.55 27.29
C ASP A 84 -1.93 15.60 28.18
N GLY A 85 -1.91 16.49 29.17
CA GLY A 85 -2.97 16.58 30.19
C GLY A 85 -3.10 15.29 31.01
N ASP A 86 -4.30 14.71 30.99
CA ASP A 86 -4.65 13.45 31.65
C ASP A 86 -4.42 12.21 30.76
N SER A 87 -3.88 12.39 29.55
CA SER A 87 -3.63 11.34 28.57
C SER A 87 -2.16 11.32 28.12
N SER A 88 -1.84 10.41 27.20
CA SER A 88 -0.62 10.46 26.41
C SER A 88 -0.95 10.68 24.94
N ILE A 89 -0.03 11.27 24.19
CA ILE A 89 -0.07 11.30 22.74
C ILE A 89 1.07 10.45 22.22
N LEU A 90 0.72 9.50 21.34
CA LEU A 90 1.69 8.73 20.59
C LEU A 90 2.23 9.59 19.44
N PHE A 91 3.55 9.61 19.32
CA PHE A 91 4.26 10.13 18.16
C PHE A 91 4.77 8.96 17.33
N ILE A 92 4.20 8.79 16.14
CA ILE A 92 4.53 7.69 15.24
C ILE A 92 5.31 8.26 14.07
N THR A 93 6.52 7.77 13.84
CA THR A 93 7.33 8.08 12.65
C THR A 93 7.42 6.84 11.77
N ILE A 94 7.03 6.97 10.50
CA ILE A 94 7.01 5.88 9.53
C ILE A 94 8.00 6.22 8.42
N THR A 95 8.98 5.36 8.19
CA THR A 95 10.02 5.53 7.17
C THR A 95 9.92 4.41 6.14
N ALA A 96 9.75 4.78 4.87
CA ALA A 96 9.70 3.90 3.70
C ALA A 96 10.93 4.13 2.79
N GLY A 97 12.06 3.52 3.11
CA GLY A 97 13.32 3.78 2.39
C GLY A 97 14.04 5.05 2.85
N LYS A 98 14.95 5.61 2.04
CA LYS A 98 15.91 6.64 2.52
C LYS A 98 15.31 8.02 2.81
N ASN A 99 14.31 8.46 2.03
CA ASN A 99 13.84 9.86 2.05
C ASN A 99 12.31 9.99 2.14
N ASN A 100 11.61 8.94 2.56
CA ASN A 100 10.16 8.96 2.67
C ASN A 100 9.78 8.70 4.12
N THR A 101 9.74 9.76 4.92
CA THR A 101 9.42 9.71 6.35
C THR A 101 8.22 10.60 6.64
N HIS A 102 7.21 10.02 7.28
CA HIS A 102 5.99 10.71 7.69
C HIS A 102 5.79 10.56 9.19
N SER A 103 5.19 11.57 9.80
CA SER A 103 4.94 11.59 11.24
C SER A 103 3.47 11.80 11.54
N TYR A 104 2.97 11.09 12.55
CA TYR A 104 1.57 11.11 12.98
C TYR A 104 1.51 11.29 14.50
N TYR A 105 0.41 11.89 14.96
CA TYR A 105 0.08 12.02 16.37
C TYR A 105 -1.23 11.28 16.62
N VAL A 106 -1.26 10.38 17.61
CA VAL A 106 -2.46 9.60 17.93
C VAL A 106 -2.70 9.67 19.42
N ASN A 107 -3.88 10.11 19.83
CA ASN A 107 -4.36 9.91 21.18
C ASN A 107 -4.86 8.46 21.29
N PRO A 108 -4.21 7.59 22.07
CA PRO A 108 -4.55 6.17 22.14
C PRO A 108 -5.97 5.91 22.69
N ARG A 109 -6.60 6.91 23.32
CA ARG A 109 -7.96 6.82 23.84
C ARG A 109 -9.05 7.04 22.78
N TYR A 110 -8.77 7.87 21.77
CA TYR A 110 -9.80 8.33 20.82
C TYR A 110 -9.39 8.17 19.36
N GLY A 111 -8.12 8.37 19.06
CA GLY A 111 -7.57 8.33 17.70
C GLY A 111 -7.27 6.92 17.23
N LYS A 112 -7.20 6.79 15.91
CA LYS A 112 -6.79 5.57 15.22
C LYS A 112 -5.83 5.89 14.10
N LEU A 113 -4.83 5.03 13.89
CA LEU A 113 -3.92 5.11 12.76
C LEU A 113 -3.89 3.76 12.03
N ILE A 114 -4.17 3.78 10.72
CA ILE A 114 -4.02 2.61 9.85
C ILE A 114 -2.74 2.81 9.04
N ILE A 115 -1.80 1.87 9.14
CA ILE A 115 -0.54 1.86 8.39
C ILE A 115 -0.60 0.75 7.36
N SER A 116 -0.54 1.10 6.08
CA SER A 116 -0.65 0.13 4.98
C SER A 116 0.61 0.08 4.14
N ALA A 117 1.11 -1.14 3.91
CA ALA A 117 2.21 -1.48 3.03
C ALA A 117 1.77 -2.62 2.08
N ASN A 118 0.57 -2.52 1.51
CA ASN A 118 0.04 -3.57 0.65
C ASN A 118 0.77 -3.60 -0.69
N GLY A 119 0.75 -4.75 -1.36
CA GLY A 119 1.12 -4.83 -2.77
C GLY A 119 0.10 -4.15 -3.68
N GLY A 120 0.55 -3.67 -4.84
CA GLY A 120 -0.31 -3.11 -5.87
C GLY A 120 -0.99 -4.19 -6.70
N ASP A 121 -2.18 -3.91 -7.21
CA ASP A 121 -2.90 -4.84 -8.08
C ASP A 121 -2.21 -5.00 -9.44
N GLY A 122 -2.31 -6.18 -10.05
CA GLY A 122 -1.90 -6.41 -11.43
C GLY A 122 -2.88 -5.81 -12.42
N GLY A 123 -2.35 -5.28 -13.54
CA GLY A 123 -3.18 -4.75 -14.60
C GLY A 123 -3.93 -5.85 -15.35
N ASN A 124 -5.14 -5.54 -15.82
CA ASN A 124 -5.92 -6.45 -16.66
C ASN A 124 -5.30 -6.55 -18.06
N GLY A 125 -5.49 -7.70 -18.72
CA GLY A 125 -5.25 -7.82 -20.16
C GLY A 125 -6.31 -7.06 -20.95
N GLY A 126 -5.92 -6.53 -22.12
CA GLY A 126 -6.85 -5.92 -23.06
C GLY A 126 -7.52 -6.95 -23.94
N ASP A 127 -8.72 -6.64 -24.45
CA ASP A 127 -9.45 -7.54 -25.34
C ASP A 127 -8.84 -7.59 -26.74
N GLY A 128 -8.96 -8.72 -27.41
CA GLY A 128 -8.61 -8.87 -28.82
C GLY A 128 -9.64 -8.20 -29.74
N GLU A 129 -9.19 -7.74 -30.91
CA GLU A 129 -10.06 -7.15 -31.93
C GLU A 129 -10.91 -8.24 -32.60
N THR A 130 -12.18 -7.93 -32.89
CA THR A 130 -13.01 -8.80 -33.73
C THR A 130 -12.50 -8.76 -35.17
N GLY A 131 -12.44 -9.91 -35.84
CA GLY A 131 -12.06 -9.99 -37.24
C GLY A 131 -13.09 -9.34 -38.15
N ASP A 132 -12.64 -8.60 -39.15
CA ASP A 132 -13.54 -7.91 -40.08
C ASP A 132 -14.23 -8.84 -41.08
N ARG A 133 -15.50 -8.53 -41.38
CA ARG A 133 -16.17 -8.99 -42.62
C ARG A 133 -15.69 -8.13 -43.79
N THR A 134 -14.79 -8.66 -44.62
CA THR A 134 -14.47 -8.03 -45.91
C THR A 134 -15.56 -8.36 -46.94
N GLY A 135 -16.72 -7.71 -46.83
CA GLY A 135 -17.83 -7.76 -47.80
C GLY A 135 -18.63 -9.07 -47.83
N GLU A 136 -19.90 -8.99 -48.27
CA GLU A 136 -20.91 -10.08 -48.24
C GLU A 136 -20.59 -11.32 -49.10
N LYS A 137 -19.44 -11.40 -49.77
CA LYS A 137 -19.17 -12.42 -50.81
C LYS A 137 -17.83 -13.15 -50.68
N ARG A 138 -17.14 -13.09 -49.54
CA ARG A 138 -15.90 -13.85 -49.33
C ARG A 138 -16.09 -14.95 -48.29
N PRO A 139 -15.89 -16.24 -48.64
CA PRO A 139 -15.99 -17.34 -47.68
C PRO A 139 -14.86 -17.30 -46.62
N TYR A 140 -13.84 -16.47 -46.84
CA TYR A 140 -12.73 -16.23 -45.93
C TYR A 140 -12.86 -14.84 -45.31
N GLY A 141 -13.32 -14.74 -44.07
CA GLY A 141 -13.17 -13.53 -43.27
C GLY A 141 -11.97 -13.67 -42.33
N ASN A 142 -11.66 -12.63 -41.55
CA ASN A 142 -10.45 -12.64 -40.72
C ASN A 142 -10.70 -13.31 -39.36
N SER A 143 -9.70 -14.03 -38.86
CA SER A 143 -9.68 -14.53 -37.49
C SER A 143 -9.76 -13.38 -36.49
N GLY A 144 -10.33 -13.64 -35.31
CA GLY A 144 -10.30 -12.68 -34.21
C GLY A 144 -8.92 -12.58 -33.57
N GLY A 145 -8.62 -11.42 -32.99
CA GLY A 145 -7.39 -11.18 -32.25
C GLY A 145 -7.44 -11.89 -30.89
N ALA A 146 -6.32 -12.45 -30.43
CA ALA A 146 -6.25 -12.99 -29.08
C ALA A 146 -6.37 -11.87 -28.02
N GLY A 147 -6.99 -12.17 -26.89
CA GLY A 147 -6.98 -11.31 -25.71
C GLY A 147 -5.60 -11.30 -25.04
N GLY A 148 -5.32 -10.22 -24.32
CA GLY A 148 -4.12 -10.07 -23.52
C GLY A 148 -4.23 -10.77 -22.17
N ASN A 149 -3.09 -11.13 -21.60
CA ASN A 149 -3.04 -11.71 -20.26
C ASN A 149 -3.17 -10.62 -19.19
N GLY A 150 -3.89 -10.94 -18.11
CA GLY A 150 -3.80 -10.20 -16.86
C GLY A 150 -2.42 -10.40 -16.23
N ALA A 151 -1.97 -9.41 -15.46
CA ALA A 151 -0.67 -9.46 -14.80
C ALA A 151 -0.78 -9.80 -13.32
N ASP A 152 0.31 -10.31 -12.75
CA ASP A 152 0.37 -10.65 -11.33
C ASP A 152 0.26 -9.40 -10.45
N GLY A 153 -0.38 -9.55 -9.29
CA GLY A 153 -0.35 -8.57 -8.20
C GLY A 153 1.02 -8.54 -7.52
N GLY A 154 1.36 -7.42 -6.89
CA GLY A 154 2.57 -7.30 -6.09
C GLY A 154 2.39 -7.89 -4.69
N ASP A 155 3.46 -8.37 -4.09
CA ASP A 155 3.42 -8.88 -2.71
C ASP A 155 3.27 -7.76 -1.68
N GLY A 156 2.74 -8.09 -0.51
CA GLY A 156 2.70 -7.21 0.65
C GLY A 156 4.10 -6.92 1.19
N GLY A 157 4.27 -5.70 1.70
CA GLY A 157 5.52 -5.25 2.30
C GLY A 157 5.77 -5.79 3.70
N THR A 158 6.92 -5.43 4.26
CA THR A 158 7.29 -5.79 5.64
C THR A 158 7.10 -4.58 6.54
N ILE A 159 6.44 -4.76 7.69
CA ILE A 159 6.27 -3.69 8.69
C ILE A 159 7.04 -4.07 9.95
N ILE A 160 7.98 -3.21 10.34
CA ILE A 160 8.79 -3.36 11.55
C ILE A 160 8.46 -2.19 12.47
N VAL A 161 7.96 -2.48 13.66
CA VAL A 161 7.54 -1.50 14.65
C VAL A 161 8.47 -1.55 15.84
N THR A 162 9.06 -0.42 16.20
CA THR A 162 9.89 -0.25 17.38
C THR A 162 9.22 0.74 18.31
N TYR A 163 8.83 0.26 19.50
CA TYR A 163 8.35 1.09 20.58
C TYR A 163 9.55 1.55 21.42
N ASP A 164 9.59 2.84 21.73
CA ASP A 164 10.47 3.33 22.78
C ASP A 164 9.90 2.97 24.17
N SER A 165 10.68 3.24 25.22
CA SER A 165 10.29 2.90 26.59
C SER A 165 9.02 3.63 27.05
N THR A 166 8.77 4.83 26.52
CA THR A 166 7.61 5.66 26.86
C THR A 166 6.32 5.13 26.24
N ALA A 167 6.43 4.49 25.07
CA ALA A 167 5.28 3.97 24.32
C ALA A 167 4.98 2.49 24.57
N LEU A 168 5.86 1.75 25.27
CA LEU A 168 5.67 0.33 25.58
C LEU A 168 4.27 -0.03 26.16
N PRO A 169 3.69 0.76 27.09
CA PRO A 169 2.35 0.47 27.61
C PRO A 169 1.25 0.44 26.53
N TYR A 170 1.50 1.09 25.39
CA TYR A 170 0.56 1.19 24.27
C TYR A 170 0.85 0.18 23.15
N ALA A 171 1.81 -0.73 23.33
CA ALA A 171 2.15 -1.72 22.30
C ALA A 171 0.94 -2.56 21.86
N ASN A 172 0.03 -2.87 22.80
CA ASN A 172 -1.21 -3.62 22.56
C ASN A 172 -2.45 -2.71 22.45
N CYS A 173 -2.29 -1.41 22.18
CA CYS A 173 -3.46 -0.54 22.01
C CYS A 173 -4.22 -0.93 20.72
N ASN A 174 -5.55 -0.85 20.75
CA ASN A 174 -6.39 -0.94 19.54
C ASN A 174 -6.44 0.40 18.77
N CYS A 175 -5.33 1.14 18.80
CA CYS A 175 -5.21 2.49 18.26
C CYS A 175 -4.29 2.57 17.04
N ILE A 176 -3.50 1.53 16.77
CA ILE A 176 -2.66 1.41 15.57
C ILE A 176 -2.96 0.08 14.88
N PHE A 177 -3.29 0.13 13.60
CA PHE A 177 -3.61 -1.03 12.76
C PHE A 177 -2.60 -1.13 11.62
N TYR A 178 -2.26 -2.35 11.23
CA TYR A 178 -1.23 -2.62 10.22
C TYR A 178 -1.79 -3.52 9.13
N ASN A 179 -1.58 -3.14 7.88
CA ASN A 179 -1.98 -3.91 6.70
C ASN A 179 -0.77 -4.12 5.78
N ASN A 180 -0.54 -5.35 5.37
CA ASN A 180 0.47 -5.69 4.38
C ASN A 180 0.02 -6.86 3.50
N PHE A 181 -1.17 -6.74 2.93
CA PHE A 181 -1.74 -7.74 2.04
C PHE A 181 -1.07 -7.72 0.66
N GLY A 182 -1.06 -8.86 -0.02
CA GLY A 182 -0.72 -8.92 -1.44
C GLY A 182 -1.81 -8.26 -2.30
N GLY A 183 -1.39 -7.71 -3.44
CA GLY A 183 -2.27 -7.14 -4.45
C GLY A 183 -2.98 -8.22 -5.26
N LYS A 184 -4.14 -7.89 -5.83
CA LYS A 184 -4.90 -8.82 -6.65
C LYS A 184 -4.28 -8.99 -8.04
N GLY A 185 -4.32 -10.20 -8.59
CA GLY A 185 -3.97 -10.43 -10.00
C GLY A 185 -4.99 -9.82 -10.96
N GLY A 186 -4.53 -9.32 -12.10
CA GLY A 186 -5.37 -8.77 -13.15
C GLY A 186 -6.16 -9.85 -13.89
N GLY A 187 -7.35 -9.50 -14.38
CA GLY A 187 -8.17 -10.37 -15.23
C GLY A 187 -7.62 -10.48 -16.66
N SER A 188 -7.89 -11.58 -17.32
CA SER A 188 -7.60 -11.73 -18.74
C SER A 188 -8.51 -10.88 -19.63
N GLY A 189 -7.99 -10.51 -20.80
CA GLY A 189 -8.79 -9.97 -21.89
C GLY A 189 -9.47 -11.10 -22.68
N ALA A 190 -10.66 -10.82 -23.20
CA ALA A 190 -11.39 -11.72 -24.07
C ALA A 190 -10.71 -11.80 -25.45
N GLY A 191 -10.83 -12.96 -26.10
CA GLY A 191 -10.50 -13.08 -27.51
C GLY A 191 -11.56 -12.42 -28.38
N GLY A 192 -11.14 -11.82 -29.49
CA GLY A 192 -12.04 -11.27 -30.49
C GLY A 192 -12.73 -12.38 -31.29
N GLN A 193 -13.94 -12.12 -31.77
CA GLN A 193 -14.65 -13.08 -32.60
C GLN A 193 -14.10 -13.08 -34.02
N ALA A 194 -14.10 -14.22 -34.69
CA ALA A 194 -13.82 -14.30 -36.12
C ALA A 194 -15.01 -13.85 -36.96
N SER A 195 -14.70 -13.41 -38.17
CA SER A 195 -15.70 -13.27 -39.24
C SER A 195 -15.48 -14.37 -40.27
N GLY A 196 -16.52 -15.15 -40.62
CA GLY A 196 -16.46 -16.20 -41.64
C GLY A 196 -16.50 -17.63 -41.08
N THR A 197 -16.87 -18.60 -41.91
CA THR A 197 -17.15 -19.99 -41.49
C THR A 197 -15.90 -20.86 -41.29
N VAL A 198 -14.73 -20.37 -41.72
CA VAL A 198 -13.45 -21.10 -41.69
C VAL A 198 -12.38 -20.41 -40.83
N SER A 199 -12.75 -19.33 -40.14
CA SER A 199 -11.83 -18.49 -39.37
C SER A 199 -12.03 -18.72 -37.87
N ALA A 200 -10.92 -18.71 -37.11
CA ALA A 200 -10.93 -19.04 -35.69
C ALA A 200 -11.07 -17.77 -34.83
N ASP A 201 -11.89 -17.85 -33.79
CA ASP A 201 -11.94 -16.84 -32.74
C ASP A 201 -10.56 -16.70 -32.09
N GLY A 202 -10.27 -15.51 -31.59
CA GLY A 202 -9.13 -15.28 -30.73
C GLY A 202 -9.27 -16.06 -29.43
N SER A 203 -8.17 -16.57 -28.90
CA SER A 203 -8.14 -17.11 -27.54
C SER A 203 -8.25 -15.99 -26.52
N ALA A 204 -8.97 -16.22 -25.41
CA ALA A 204 -8.85 -15.37 -24.23
C ALA A 204 -7.44 -15.45 -23.63
N GLY A 205 -7.02 -14.42 -22.92
CA GLY A 205 -5.79 -14.45 -22.14
C GLY A 205 -5.91 -15.27 -20.85
N THR A 206 -4.84 -15.30 -20.07
CA THR A 206 -4.80 -15.89 -18.73
C THR A 206 -4.92 -14.83 -17.64
N ASN A 207 -5.54 -15.17 -16.50
CA ASN A 207 -5.54 -14.31 -15.32
C ASN A 207 -4.14 -14.23 -14.71
N GLY A 208 -3.83 -13.09 -14.10
CA GLY A 208 -2.68 -12.94 -13.21
C GLY A 208 -2.92 -13.60 -11.86
N ARG A 209 -1.84 -13.90 -11.15
CA ARG A 209 -1.87 -14.42 -9.78
C ARG A 209 -1.96 -13.28 -8.77
N ASN A 210 -2.59 -13.54 -7.63
CA ASN A 210 -2.53 -12.62 -6.50
C ASN A 210 -1.11 -12.63 -5.92
N GLY A 211 -0.66 -11.48 -5.41
CA GLY A 211 0.55 -11.39 -4.61
C GLY A 211 0.35 -12.03 -3.24
N GLU A 212 1.44 -12.39 -2.60
CA GLU A 212 1.43 -12.94 -1.24
C GLU A 212 1.29 -11.81 -0.22
N SER A 213 0.59 -12.07 0.89
CA SER A 213 0.66 -11.16 2.04
C SER A 213 2.08 -11.14 2.61
N GLY A 214 2.50 -9.98 3.07
CA GLY A 214 3.78 -9.83 3.75
C GLY A 214 3.82 -10.62 5.07
N PRO A 215 5.00 -10.74 5.68
CA PRO A 215 5.16 -11.45 6.94
C PRO A 215 4.36 -10.77 8.05
N ASN A 216 4.13 -11.50 9.15
CA ASN A 216 3.56 -10.92 10.36
C ASN A 216 4.37 -9.69 10.79
N VAL A 217 3.66 -8.65 11.23
CA VAL A 217 4.26 -7.40 11.70
C VAL A 217 5.22 -7.69 12.86
N LEU A 218 6.46 -7.22 12.72
CA LEU A 218 7.48 -7.43 13.73
C LEU A 218 7.44 -6.28 14.73
N ILE A 219 7.12 -6.58 15.98
CA ILE A 219 6.97 -5.57 17.03
C ILE A 219 8.08 -5.75 18.05
N GLN A 220 8.78 -4.66 18.33
CA GLN A 220 10.03 -4.66 19.07
C GLN A 220 10.03 -3.59 20.16
N GLY A 221 10.65 -3.90 21.30
CA GLY A 221 10.96 -2.94 22.34
C GLY A 221 12.22 -2.12 22.04
N PRO A 222 12.64 -1.25 22.99
CA PRO A 222 13.82 -0.39 22.84
C PRO A 222 15.12 -1.17 22.65
N ASP A 223 15.21 -2.38 23.21
CA ASP A 223 16.34 -3.30 23.10
C ASP A 223 16.24 -4.24 21.88
N LYS A 224 15.29 -3.96 20.97
CA LYS A 224 14.95 -4.77 19.78
C LYS A 224 14.48 -6.19 20.09
N LYS A 225 14.14 -6.51 21.34
CA LYS A 225 13.50 -7.79 21.64
C LYS A 225 12.08 -7.79 21.08
N ILE A 226 11.71 -8.91 20.46
CA ILE A 226 10.38 -9.13 19.92
C ILE A 226 9.38 -9.14 21.08
N ILE A 227 8.36 -8.30 20.97
CA ILE A 227 7.23 -8.26 21.90
C ILE A 227 6.13 -9.12 21.29
N GLN A 228 5.66 -10.11 22.03
CA GLN A 228 4.44 -10.82 21.65
C GLN A 228 3.23 -9.96 21.99
N ILE A 229 2.49 -9.57 20.97
CA ILE A 229 1.17 -8.97 21.13
C ILE A 229 0.17 -10.09 21.36
N LYS A 230 -0.71 -9.89 22.34
CA LYS A 230 -1.83 -10.79 22.66
C LYS A 230 -3.09 -10.33 21.95
#